data_AF-A0A5P1E2H4-F1
#
_entry.id   AF-A0A5P1E2H4-F1
#
_cell.length_a   1.000
_cell.length_b   1.000
_cell.length_c   1.000
_cell.angle_alpha   90.00
_cell.angle_beta   90.00
_cell.angle_gamma   90.00
#
_symmetry.space_group_name_H-M   'P 1'
#
loop_
_entity.id
_entity.type
_entity.pdbx_description
1 polymer ?
#
loop_
_entity_poly.entity_id
_entity_poly.type
_entity_poly.pdbx_seq_one_letter_code
_entity_poly.pdbx_strand_id
1 'polypeptide(L)'
;MVIGGLPLLPISLLNNDPAISGGLMDLTSSDLLALLYTSIFGSAISYGVYFYNATRGSLTKLSSLTFLTPMFASIFGYLYLGETFSPLQLAGAFVTVIAIYMVNYRDTVDEA
;
A
#
# COMPACT_ATOMS: atom_id res chain seq x y z
N MET A 1 -1.38 9.62 -9.54
CA MET A 1 -0.16 9.14 -10.24
C MET A 1 0.51 10.26 -11.04
N VAL A 2 -0.16 10.96 -11.97
CA VAL A 2 0.46 12.04 -12.78
C VAL A 2 1.05 13.19 -11.94
N ILE A 3 0.31 13.69 -10.95
CA ILE A 3 0.78 14.79 -10.07
C ILE A 3 2.01 14.39 -9.26
N GLY A 4 2.16 13.11 -8.88
CA GLY A 4 3.34 12.62 -8.16
C GLY A 4 4.50 12.27 -9.10
N GLY A 5 4.21 11.71 -10.28
CA GLY A 5 5.23 11.33 -11.26
C GLY A 5 5.86 12.53 -11.97
N LEU A 6 5.08 13.58 -12.24
CA LEU A 6 5.55 14.81 -12.89
C LEU A 6 6.74 15.49 -12.18
N PRO A 7 6.74 15.69 -10.85
CA PRO A 7 7.90 16.23 -10.14
C PRO A 7 9.02 15.20 -9.94
N LEU A 8 8.71 13.90 -9.87
CA LEU A 8 9.72 12.85 -9.76
C LEU A 8 10.56 12.70 -11.04
N LEU A 9 9.97 12.93 -12.22
CA LEU A 9 10.67 12.91 -13.51
C LEU A 9 11.86 13.88 -13.60
N PRO A 10 11.70 15.20 -13.37
CA PRO A 10 12.82 16.14 -13.39
C PRO A 10 13.82 15.87 -12.27
N ILE A 11 13.38 15.39 -11.10
CA ILE A 11 14.32 14.99 -10.02
C ILE A 11 15.17 13.80 -10.47
N SER A 12 14.58 12.79 -11.09
CA SER A 12 15.30 11.63 -11.64
C SER A 12 16.27 12.05 -12.75
N LEU A 13 15.87 12.96 -13.64
CA LEU A 13 16.75 13.54 -14.67
C LEU A 13 17.95 14.28 -14.08
N LEU A 14 17.73 15.13 -13.07
CA LEU A 14 18.80 15.90 -12.41
C LEU A 14 19.79 14.99 -11.67
N ASN A 15 19.30 13.88 -11.10
CA ASN A 15 20.11 12.90 -10.40
C ASN A 15 20.87 11.94 -11.34
N ASN A 16 20.74 12.09 -12.67
CA ASN A 16 21.35 11.21 -13.67
C ASN A 16 21.06 9.73 -13.40
N ASP A 17 19.81 9.43 -13.05
CA ASP A 17 19.37 8.09 -12.69
C ASP A 17 19.77 7.08 -13.79
N PRO A 18 20.41 5.94 -13.44
CA PRO A 18 20.84 4.94 -14.42
C PRO A 18 19.71 4.47 -15.33
N ALA A 19 18.46 4.51 -14.84
CA ALA A 19 17.27 4.22 -15.62
C ALA A 19 17.16 5.09 -16.89
N ILE A 20 17.48 6.38 -16.82
CA ILE A 20 17.31 7.32 -17.95
C ILE A 20 18.52 7.33 -18.89
N SER A 21 19.71 7.02 -18.38
CA SER A 21 20.96 7.07 -19.14
C SER A 21 21.32 5.76 -19.87
N GLY A 22 20.54 4.70 -19.69
CA GLY A 22 20.72 3.41 -20.40
C GLY A 22 19.89 2.25 -19.83
N GLY A 23 19.47 2.34 -18.57
CA GLY A 23 18.77 1.27 -17.85
C GLY A 23 17.35 0.96 -18.37
N LEU A 24 16.75 1.81 -19.21
CA LEU A 24 15.53 1.44 -19.95
C LEU A 24 15.74 0.24 -20.87
N MET A 25 16.97 0.02 -21.37
CA MET A 25 17.31 -1.16 -22.19
C MET A 25 17.57 -2.41 -21.33
N ASP A 26 17.80 -2.25 -20.03
CA ASP A 26 18.04 -3.35 -19.08
C ASP A 26 16.74 -3.87 -18.44
N LEU A 27 15.58 -3.28 -18.78
CA LEU A 27 14.29 -3.72 -18.26
C LEU A 27 13.99 -5.15 -18.69
N THR A 28 13.98 -6.05 -17.71
CA THR A 28 13.61 -7.45 -17.97
C THR A 28 12.10 -7.58 -18.12
N SER A 29 11.64 -8.67 -18.75
CA SER A 29 10.21 -8.98 -18.81
C SER A 29 9.59 -9.15 -17.42
N SER A 30 10.37 -9.57 -16.44
CA SER A 30 9.93 -9.67 -15.03
C SER A 30 9.65 -8.29 -14.43
N ASP A 31 10.51 -7.31 -14.69
CA ASP A 31 10.35 -5.95 -14.19
C ASP A 31 9.09 -5.31 -14.79
N LEU A 32 8.86 -5.51 -16.09
CA LEU A 32 7.65 -5.02 -16.75
C LEU A 32 6.39 -5.66 -16.16
N LEU A 33 6.40 -6.97 -15.90
CA LEU A 33 5.28 -7.66 -15.25
C LEU A 33 5.05 -7.15 -13.83
N ALA A 34 6.10 -6.92 -13.06
CA ALA A 34 6.00 -6.36 -11.71
C ALA A 34 5.41 -4.94 -11.72
N LEU A 35 5.86 -4.08 -12.65
CA LEU A 35 5.31 -2.73 -12.84
C LEU A 35 3.84 -2.76 -13.24
N LEU A 36 3.46 -3.65 -14.17
CA LEU A 36 2.07 -3.81 -14.58
C LEU A 36 1.20 -4.31 -13.42
N TYR A 37 1.67 -5.33 -12.70
CA TYR A 37 0.96 -5.89 -11.56
C TYR A 37 0.72 -4.84 -10.47
N THR A 38 1.76 -4.12 -10.06
CA THR A 38 1.66 -3.08 -9.02
C THR A 38 0.82 -1.88 -9.45
N SER A 39 0.89 -1.49 -10.72
CA SER A 39 0.09 -0.38 -11.28
C SER A 39 -1.40 -0.74 -11.37
N ILE A 40 -1.73 -1.96 -11.80
CA ILE A 40 -3.12 -2.39 -11.99
C ILE A 40 -3.74 -2.78 -10.65
N PHE A 41 -3.17 -3.77 -9.96
CA PHE A 41 -3.76 -4.34 -8.75
C PHE A 41 -3.46 -3.49 -7.53
N GLY A 42 -2.19 -3.11 -7.35
CA GLY A 42 -1.76 -2.32 -6.19
C GLY A 42 -2.29 -0.88 -6.19
N SER A 43 -2.52 -0.31 -7.38
CA SER A 43 -2.97 1.09 -7.52
C SER A 43 -4.38 1.20 -8.11
N ALA A 44 -4.57 0.96 -9.41
CA ALA A 44 -5.82 1.30 -10.09
C ALA A 44 -7.06 0.63 -9.49
N ILE A 45 -7.00 -0.69 -9.29
CA ILE A 45 -8.09 -1.48 -8.70
C ILE A 45 -8.25 -1.13 -7.22
N SER A 46 -7.16 -1.14 -6.45
CA SER A 46 -7.17 -0.84 -5.01
C SER A 46 -7.81 0.52 -4.70
N TYR A 47 -7.33 1.59 -5.34
CA TYR A 47 -7.90 2.93 -5.18
C TYR A 47 -9.32 3.03 -5.76
N GLY A 48 -9.60 2.36 -6.88
CA GLY A 48 -10.95 2.32 -7.45
C GLY A 48 -11.97 1.76 -6.47
N VAL A 49 -11.66 0.61 -5.85
CA VAL A 49 -12.49 -0.01 -4.81
C VAL A 49 -12.56 0.89 -3.57
N TYR A 50 -11.44 1.47 -3.14
CA TYR A 50 -11.40 2.36 -1.97
C TYR A 50 -12.32 3.56 -2.16
N PHE A 51 -12.17 4.32 -3.25
CA PHE A 51 -12.98 5.51 -3.52
C PHE A 51 -14.43 5.16 -3.83
N TYR A 52 -14.69 4.04 -4.52
CA TYR A 52 -16.05 3.55 -4.71
C TYR A 52 -16.76 3.32 -3.36
N ASN A 53 -16.12 2.62 -2.42
CA ASN A 53 -16.70 2.38 -1.11
C ASN A 53 -16.73 3.65 -0.25
N ALA A 54 -15.76 4.55 -0.39
CA ALA A 54 -15.70 5.80 0.37
C ALA A 54 -16.90 6.72 0.08
N THR A 55 -17.50 6.60 -1.10
CA THR A 55 -18.72 7.34 -1.47
C THR A 55 -20.01 6.69 -0.94
N ARG A 56 -19.96 5.45 -0.43
CA ARG A 56 -21.12 4.66 -0.03
C ARG A 56 -21.12 4.27 1.46
N GLY A 57 -20.10 4.65 2.21
CA GLY A 57 -19.96 4.31 3.62
C GLY A 57 -19.08 5.30 4.38
N SER A 58 -18.72 4.96 5.61
CA SER A 58 -17.87 5.82 6.43
C SER A 58 -16.44 5.84 5.89
N LEU A 59 -16.02 7.01 5.39
CA LEU A 59 -14.63 7.25 4.97
C LEU A 59 -13.64 6.98 6.11
N THR A 60 -14.00 7.29 7.35
CA THR A 60 -13.16 7.03 8.53
C THR A 60 -12.92 5.54 8.74
N LYS A 61 -13.97 4.72 8.61
CA LYS A 61 -13.86 3.25 8.72
C LYS A 61 -13.00 2.67 7.62
N LEU A 62 -13.27 3.05 6.36
CA LEU A 62 -12.46 2.63 5.22
C LEU A 62 -11.00 3.06 5.34
N SER A 63 -10.76 4.31 5.77
CA SER A 63 -9.41 4.82 6.00
C SER A 63 -8.70 4.01 7.08
N SER A 64 -9.40 3.59 8.15
CA SER A 64 -8.80 2.77 9.21
C SER A 64 -8.29 1.42 8.70
N LEU A 65 -8.97 0.81 7.72
CA LEU A 65 -8.54 -0.45 7.12
C LEU A 65 -7.22 -0.32 6.36
N THR A 66 -6.86 0.88 5.89
CA THR A 66 -5.57 1.11 5.22
C THR A 66 -4.36 0.91 6.15
N PHE A 67 -4.56 1.00 7.47
CA PHE A 67 -3.53 0.66 8.46
C PHE A 67 -3.21 -0.84 8.52
N LEU A 68 -3.99 -1.72 7.86
CA LEU A 68 -3.60 -3.11 7.64
C LEU A 68 -2.52 -3.28 6.57
N THR A 69 -2.25 -2.27 5.73
CA THR A 69 -1.21 -2.34 4.69
C THR A 69 0.16 -2.76 5.25
N PRO A 70 0.72 -2.10 6.29
CA PRO A 70 1.97 -2.54 6.90
C PRO A 70 1.90 -3.94 7.53
N MET A 71 0.71 -4.39 7.97
CA MET A 71 0.52 -5.73 8.51
C MET A 71 0.66 -6.79 7.42
N PHE A 72 -0.01 -6.58 6.27
CA PHE A 72 0.16 -7.44 5.12
C PHE A 72 1.62 -7.41 4.63
N ALA A 73 2.21 -6.23 4.45
CA ALA A 73 3.61 -6.09 4.05
C ALA A 73 4.55 -6.88 4.97
N SER A 74 4.35 -6.78 6.29
CA SER A 74 5.12 -7.54 7.28
C SER A 74 4.94 -9.05 7.12
N ILE A 75 3.70 -9.55 7.00
CA ILE A 75 3.41 -10.97 6.80
C ILE A 75 4.10 -11.49 5.52
N PHE A 76 4.00 -10.74 4.42
CA PHE A 76 4.67 -11.10 3.17
C PHE A 76 6.21 -11.01 3.29
N GLY A 77 6.75 -10.06 4.06
CA GLY A 77 8.19 -9.99 4.38
C GLY A 77 8.67 -11.23 5.15
N TYR A 78 7.92 -11.67 6.15
CA TYR A 78 8.21 -12.92 6.86
C TYR A 78 8.16 -14.14 5.93
N LEU A 79 7.09 -14.26 5.12
CA LEU A 79 6.87 -15.44 4.27
C LEU A 79 7.84 -15.55 3.09
N TYR A 80 8.16 -14.42 2.43
CA TYR A 80 8.92 -14.42 1.17
C TYR A 80 10.36 -13.92 1.33
N LEU A 81 10.63 -13.05 2.31
CA LEU A 81 11.95 -12.45 2.54
C LEU A 81 12.66 -13.05 3.76
N GLY A 82 11.99 -13.91 4.54
CA GLY A 82 12.58 -14.55 5.72
C GLY A 82 12.81 -13.59 6.88
N GLU A 83 12.08 -12.47 6.92
CA GLU A 83 12.15 -11.51 8.02
C GLU A 83 11.65 -12.14 9.33
N THR A 84 12.15 -11.67 10.47
CA THR A 84 11.71 -12.13 11.79
C THR A 84 11.10 -10.99 12.58
N PHE A 85 10.10 -11.29 13.41
CA PHE A 85 9.46 -10.29 14.26
C PHE A 85 10.02 -10.28 15.68
N SER A 86 10.43 -9.10 16.12
CA SER A 86 10.66 -8.82 17.52
C SER A 86 9.34 -8.82 18.32
N PRO A 87 9.38 -9.09 19.64
CA PRO A 87 8.19 -8.99 20.48
C PRO A 87 7.51 -7.61 20.43
N LEU A 88 8.29 -6.54 20.28
CA LEU A 88 7.75 -5.18 20.18
C LEU A 88 6.97 -4.96 18.88
N GLN A 89 7.44 -5.50 17.75
CA GLN A 89 6.70 -5.45 16.49
C GLN A 89 5.39 -6.22 16.58
N LEU A 90 5.37 -7.37 17.24
CA LEU A 90 4.14 -8.13 17.49
C LEU A 90 3.16 -7.38 18.40
N ALA A 91 3.66 -6.70 19.43
CA ALA A 91 2.83 -5.86 20.28
C ALA A 91 2.22 -4.68 19.50
N GLY A 92 3.02 -4.00 18.67
CA GLY A 92 2.53 -2.94 17.78
C GLY A 92 1.46 -3.45 16.81
N ALA A 93 1.71 -4.59 16.16
CA ALA A 93 0.77 -5.28 15.30
C ALA A 93 -0.57 -5.57 15.99
N PHE A 94 -0.52 -6.08 17.22
CA PHE A 94 -1.71 -6.36 18.01
C PHE A 94 -2.51 -5.09 18.34
N VAL A 95 -1.82 -4.02 18.76
CA VAL A 95 -2.45 -2.71 19.04
C VAL A 95 -3.11 -2.15 17.78
N THR A 96 -2.46 -2.23 16.62
CA THR A 96 -3.04 -1.77 15.35
C THR A 96 -4.33 -2.52 15.01
N VAL A 97 -4.36 -3.85 15.16
CA VAL A 97 -5.57 -4.65 14.88
C VAL A 97 -6.71 -4.26 15.83
N ILE A 98 -6.44 -4.08 17.12
CA ILE A 98 -7.45 -3.64 18.09
C ILE A 98 -7.98 -2.24 17.72
N ALA A 99 -7.11 -1.30 17.39
CA ALA A 99 -7.53 0.05 17.03
C ALA A 99 -8.46 0.05 15.81
N ILE A 100 -8.12 -0.74 14.79
CA ILE A 100 -8.97 -0.90 13.60
C ILE A 100 -10.31 -1.52 13.98
N TYR A 101 -10.32 -2.57 14.80
CA TYR A 101 -11.56 -3.18 15.28
C TYR A 101 -12.46 -2.16 16.00
N MET A 102 -11.91 -1.39 16.94
CA MET A 102 -12.65 -0.38 17.71
C MET A 102 -13.26 0.72 16.83
N VAL A 103 -12.54 1.17 15.80
CA VAL A 103 -13.04 2.18 14.85
C VAL A 103 -14.19 1.62 14.01
N ASN A 104 -14.15 0.35 13.64
CA ASN A 104 -15.17 -0.26 12.80
C ASN A 104 -16.42 -0.72 13.57
N TYR A 105 -16.29 -1.00 14.87
CA TYR A 105 -17.37 -1.53 15.73
C TYR A 105 -18.45 -0.52 16.14
N ARG A 106 -18.18 0.80 16.08
CA ARG A 106 -19.09 1.82 16.66
C ARG A 106 -20.47 1.99 16.01
N ASP A 107 -20.74 1.43 14.83
CA ASP A 107 -22.09 1.57 14.22
C ASP A 107 -23.00 0.37 14.52
N THR A 108 -22.46 -0.80 14.90
CA THR A 108 -23.32 -1.96 15.23
C THR A 108 -24.09 -1.81 16.54
N VAL A 109 -23.78 -0.78 17.33
CA VAL A 109 -24.44 -0.51 18.62
C VAL A 109 -25.49 0.59 18.51
N ASP A 110 -25.39 1.49 17.52
CA ASP A 110 -26.37 2.58 17.31
C ASP A 110 -27.59 2.14 16.46
N GLU A 111 -27.55 0.93 15.87
CA GLU A 111 -28.66 0.32 15.10
C GLU A 111 -29.41 -0.81 15.85
N ALA A 112 -29.12 -1.05 17.14
CA ALA A 112 -29.79 -2.05 17.99
C ALA A 112 -30.57 -1.39 19.14
#